data_AF-A0A9E5G705-F1
#
_entry.id   AF-A0A9E5G705-F1
#
_cell.length_a   1.000
_cell.length_b   1.000
_cell.length_c   1.000
_cell.angle_alpha   90.00
_cell.angle_beta   90.00
_cell.angle_gamma   90.00
#
_symmetry.space_group_name_H-M   'P 1'
#
loop_
_entity.id
_entity.type
_entity.pdbx_description
1 polymer ?
#
loop_
_entity_poly.entity_id
_entity_poly.type
_entity_poly.pdbx_seq_one_letter_code
_entity_poly.pdbx_strand_id
1 'polypeptide(L)'
;MLAFGQFILQQGSWEGEQLVSKAYLEKALQPSSSYNPAYGYLFWLNGYEGGLPPNGSDPLETVIIPNAPDDLIAALGYADKKIYIVPSKNMVIVRSGGAATDKEFAYTTFDNELWAKLNVLFGEMSW
;
A
#
# COMPACT_ATOMS: atom_id res chain seq x y z
N MET A 1 4.99 10.26 -8.82
CA MET A 1 4.68 9.23 -7.80
C MET A 1 4.38 9.85 -6.44
N LEU A 2 5.29 10.61 -5.82
CA LEU A 2 5.04 11.20 -4.50
C LEU A 2 3.79 12.11 -4.47
N ALA A 3 3.66 13.01 -5.44
CA ALA A 3 2.47 13.86 -5.57
C ALA A 3 1.17 13.06 -5.68
N PHE A 4 1.20 11.91 -6.36
CA PHE A 4 0.02 11.04 -6.47
C PHE A 4 -0.35 10.41 -5.12
N GLY A 5 0.61 9.87 -4.37
CA GLY A 5 0.33 9.36 -3.02
C GLY A 5 -0.18 10.46 -2.09
N GLN A 6 0.41 11.66 -2.17
CA GLN A 6 0.00 12.83 -1.39
C GLN A 6 -1.41 13.31 -1.77
N PHE A 7 -1.82 13.18 -3.03
CA PHE A 7 -3.18 13.45 -3.49
C PHE A 7 -4.21 12.47 -2.89
N ILE A 8 -3.86 11.18 -2.85
CA ILE A 8 -4.72 10.17 -2.21
C ILE A 8 -4.82 10.42 -0.70
N LEU A 9 -3.70 10.73 -0.04
CA LEU A 9 -3.66 11.08 1.39
C LEU A 9 -4.51 12.32 1.72
N GLN A 10 -4.58 13.28 0.80
CA GLN A 10 -5.45 14.46 0.87
C GLN A 10 -6.89 14.19 0.42
N GLN A 11 -7.30 12.93 0.30
CA GLN A 11 -8.67 12.55 -0.06
C GLN A 11 -9.14 13.20 -1.37
N GLY A 12 -8.24 13.29 -2.36
CA GLY A 12 -8.57 13.75 -3.70
C GLY A 12 -8.60 15.26 -3.87
N SER A 13 -8.09 16.02 -2.89
CA SER A 13 -7.88 17.45 -3.00
C SER A 13 -6.43 17.78 -3.38
N TRP A 14 -6.26 18.77 -4.24
CA TRP A 14 -4.96 19.32 -4.63
C TRP A 14 -5.05 20.84 -4.70
N GLU A 15 -4.12 21.55 -4.06
CA GLU A 15 -4.05 23.02 -4.08
C GLU A 15 -5.37 23.74 -3.72
N GLY A 16 -6.17 23.14 -2.84
CA GLY A 16 -7.45 23.69 -2.40
C GLY A 16 -8.64 23.38 -3.30
N GLU A 17 -8.43 22.69 -4.43
CA GLU A 17 -9.49 22.19 -5.31
C GLU A 17 -9.78 20.71 -5.03
N GLN A 18 -11.04 20.30 -5.10
CA GLN A 18 -11.45 18.90 -4.98
C GLN A 18 -11.54 18.28 -6.37
N LEU A 19 -10.49 17.57 -6.81
CA LEU A 19 -10.42 17.01 -8.16
C LEU A 19 -11.10 15.64 -8.28
N VAL A 20 -11.09 14.85 -7.21
CA VAL A 20 -11.77 13.55 -7.12
C VAL A 20 -12.61 13.53 -5.85
N SER A 21 -13.87 13.09 -5.89
CA SER A 21 -14.73 13.16 -4.70
C SER A 21 -14.24 12.28 -3.55
N LYS A 22 -14.39 12.76 -2.32
CA LYS A 22 -14.07 11.99 -1.10
C LYS A 22 -14.83 10.67 -1.06
N ALA A 23 -16.12 10.69 -1.36
CA ALA A 23 -16.96 9.50 -1.41
C ALA A 23 -16.48 8.46 -2.45
N TYR A 24 -15.93 8.91 -3.59
CA TYR A 24 -15.33 8.00 -4.55
C TYR A 24 -14.06 7.34 -3.97
N LEU A 25 -13.18 8.12 -3.35
CA LEU A 25 -11.96 7.57 -2.75
C LEU A 25 -12.25 6.67 -1.55
N GLU A 26 -13.22 7.00 -0.70
CA GLU A 26 -13.69 6.12 0.36
C GLU A 26 -14.11 4.76 -0.21
N LYS A 27 -14.84 4.75 -1.34
CA LYS A 27 -15.20 3.49 -2.00
C LYS A 27 -14.01 2.79 -2.66
N ALA A 28 -13.10 3.55 -3.26
CA ALA A 28 -11.91 3.03 -3.95
C ALA A 28 -10.91 2.39 -2.98
N LEU A 29 -10.86 2.85 -1.73
CA LEU A 29 -9.94 2.41 -0.68
C LEU A 29 -10.60 1.44 0.30
N GLN A 30 -11.65 0.76 -0.14
CA GLN A 30 -12.34 -0.31 0.56
C GLN A 30 -12.36 -1.58 -0.32
N PRO A 31 -12.53 -2.78 0.27
CA PRO A 31 -12.59 -4.02 -0.48
C PRO A 31 -13.63 -3.95 -1.59
N SER A 32 -13.20 -4.24 -2.81
CA SER A 32 -14.07 -4.21 -4.00
C SER A 32 -14.92 -5.47 -4.16
N SER A 33 -14.52 -6.57 -3.52
CA SER A 33 -15.18 -7.88 -3.56
C SER A 33 -14.75 -8.74 -2.37
N SER A 34 -15.61 -9.66 -1.93
CA SER A 34 -15.26 -10.67 -0.94
C SER A 34 -14.25 -11.71 -1.45
N TYR A 35 -14.07 -11.82 -2.77
CA TYR A 35 -13.09 -12.74 -3.37
C TYR A 35 -11.64 -12.30 -3.13
N ASN A 36 -11.39 -10.98 -3.10
CA ASN A 36 -10.08 -10.42 -2.79
C ASN A 36 -10.27 -9.26 -1.81
N PRO A 37 -10.40 -9.54 -0.50
CA PRO A 37 -10.69 -8.52 0.49
C PRO A 37 -9.55 -7.50 0.63
N ALA A 38 -8.33 -7.83 0.21
CA ALA A 38 -7.19 -6.93 0.25
C ALA A 38 -7.03 -6.06 -1.01
N TYR A 39 -8.09 -5.92 -1.83
CA TYR A 39 -8.04 -5.13 -3.06
C TYR A 39 -9.24 -4.21 -3.27
N GLY A 40 -8.97 -2.92 -3.39
CA GLY A 40 -9.92 -1.87 -3.73
C GLY A 40 -9.95 -1.57 -5.23
N TYR A 41 -10.23 -0.32 -5.58
CA TYR A 41 -10.20 0.12 -6.98
C TYR A 41 -8.77 0.46 -7.39
N LEU A 42 -8.03 -0.58 -7.81
CA LEU A 42 -6.63 -0.51 -8.25
C LEU A 42 -5.62 -0.26 -7.12
N PHE A 43 -6.01 -0.51 -5.88
CA PHE A 43 -5.14 -0.40 -4.70
C PHE A 43 -5.13 -1.70 -3.90
N TRP A 44 -3.95 -2.05 -3.41
CA TRP A 44 -3.75 -3.11 -2.43
C TRP A 44 -3.95 -2.54 -1.02
N LEU A 45 -4.77 -3.20 -0.21
CA LEU A 45 -5.22 -2.74 1.11
C LEU A 45 -4.64 -3.69 2.16
N ASN A 46 -3.82 -3.18 3.09
CA ASN A 46 -3.07 -4.06 3.97
C ASN A 46 -3.95 -4.79 5.00
N GLY A 47 -4.81 -4.07 5.72
CA GLY A 47 -5.56 -4.56 6.90
C GLY A 47 -6.66 -5.60 6.66
N TYR A 48 -6.57 -6.38 5.58
CA TYR A 48 -7.51 -7.45 5.25
C TYR A 48 -6.77 -8.76 5.02
N GLU A 49 -7.08 -9.76 5.86
CA GLU A 49 -6.59 -11.13 5.69
C GLU A 49 -7.28 -11.85 4.53
N GLY A 50 -6.65 -12.91 4.02
CA GLY A 50 -7.23 -13.75 2.96
C GLY A 50 -7.29 -13.06 1.59
N GLY A 51 -6.60 -11.93 1.43
CA GLY A 51 -6.39 -11.27 0.14
C GLY A 51 -5.50 -12.07 -0.79
N LEU A 52 -5.58 -11.78 -2.09
CA LEU A 52 -4.63 -12.31 -3.07
C LEU A 52 -3.43 -11.35 -3.14
N PRO A 53 -2.20 -11.79 -3.40
CA PRO A 53 -1.10 -10.87 -3.70
C PRO A 53 -1.14 -10.42 -5.18
N PRO A 54 -0.38 -9.38 -5.59
CA PRO A 54 -0.33 -8.90 -6.99
C PRO A 54 0.07 -9.94 -8.04
N ASN A 55 0.83 -10.95 -7.63
CA ASN A 55 1.26 -12.08 -8.45
C ASN A 55 0.32 -13.30 -8.35
N GLY A 56 -0.78 -13.19 -7.63
CA GLY A 56 -2.05 -13.90 -7.86
C GLY A 56 -2.01 -15.43 -7.89
N SER A 57 -1.26 -16.08 -7.01
CA SER A 57 -1.19 -17.55 -6.97
C SER A 57 -2.17 -18.14 -5.96
N ASP A 58 -2.11 -17.69 -4.69
CA ASP A 58 -2.92 -18.23 -3.60
C ASP A 58 -3.30 -17.12 -2.60
N PRO A 59 -4.42 -17.27 -1.86
CA PRO A 59 -4.76 -16.37 -0.76
C PRO A 59 -3.65 -16.31 0.29
N LEU A 60 -3.40 -15.11 0.81
CA LEU A 60 -2.47 -14.88 1.91
C LEU A 60 -3.04 -15.45 3.21
N GLU A 61 -2.19 -16.08 4.01
CA GLU A 61 -2.54 -16.54 5.36
C GLU A 61 -2.77 -15.37 6.34
N THR A 62 -2.24 -14.19 6.02
CA THR A 62 -2.33 -12.96 6.82
C THR A 62 -2.60 -11.77 5.89
N VAL A 63 -2.18 -10.57 6.29
CA VAL A 63 -2.20 -9.33 5.49
C VAL A 63 -1.06 -9.28 4.46
N ILE A 64 -1.14 -8.32 3.51
CA ILE A 64 -0.16 -8.19 2.41
C ILE A 64 1.25 -7.88 2.91
N ILE A 65 1.37 -7.00 3.91
CA ILE A 65 2.64 -6.52 4.47
C ILE A 65 2.52 -6.56 5.99
N PRO A 66 2.81 -7.71 6.64
CA PRO A 66 2.59 -7.90 8.08
C PRO A 66 3.26 -6.89 9.00
N ASN A 67 4.43 -6.36 8.62
CA ASN A 67 5.13 -5.34 9.41
C ASN A 67 4.59 -3.92 9.20
N ALA A 68 3.67 -3.70 8.25
CA ALA A 68 3.10 -2.39 8.00
C ALA A 68 1.79 -2.17 8.78
N PRO A 69 1.39 -0.90 9.01
CA PRO A 69 0.09 -0.58 9.58
C PRO A 69 -1.08 -1.16 8.76
N ASP A 70 -2.18 -1.51 9.44
CA ASP A 70 -3.38 -2.07 8.81
C ASP A 70 -4.02 -1.09 7.81
N ASP A 71 -3.91 0.22 8.05
CA ASP A 71 -4.46 1.25 7.17
C ASP A 71 -3.55 1.61 6.00
N LEU A 72 -2.45 0.86 5.78
CA LEU A 72 -1.60 1.03 4.62
C LEU A 72 -2.37 0.71 3.33
N ILE A 73 -2.32 1.67 2.41
CA ILE A 73 -2.77 1.54 1.02
C ILE A 73 -1.53 1.50 0.12
N ALA A 74 -1.48 0.54 -0.80
CA ALA A 74 -0.36 0.38 -1.72
C ALA A 74 -0.80 0.45 -3.19
N ALA A 75 -0.05 1.22 -3.97
CA ALA A 75 0.05 1.01 -5.41
C ALA A 75 1.34 0.22 -5.69
N LEU A 76 1.18 -1.04 -6.09
CA LEU A 76 2.27 -1.99 -6.33
C LEU A 76 2.45 -2.17 -7.84
N GLY A 77 3.64 -1.84 -8.34
CA GLY A 77 3.95 -1.81 -9.76
C GLY A 77 5.17 -2.63 -10.14
N TYR A 78 5.27 -2.99 -11.41
CA TYR A 78 6.36 -3.74 -12.01
C TYR A 78 7.76 -3.23 -11.62
N ALA A 79 8.73 -4.14 -11.51
CA ALA A 79 10.09 -3.89 -11.03
C ALA A 79 10.12 -3.28 -9.62
N ASP A 80 9.26 -3.80 -8.74
CA ASP A 80 9.15 -3.46 -7.33
C ASP A 80 8.87 -1.97 -7.08
N LYS A 81 8.18 -1.27 -7.99
CA LYS A 81 7.82 0.14 -7.79
C LYS A 81 6.66 0.25 -6.80
N LYS A 82 6.78 1.16 -5.83
CA LYS A 82 5.83 1.26 -4.72
C LYS A 82 5.41 2.70 -4.49
N ILE A 83 4.13 2.87 -4.18
CA ILE A 83 3.64 4.01 -3.41
C ILE A 83 2.90 3.43 -2.21
N TYR A 84 3.42 3.63 -1.02
CA TYR A 84 2.74 3.33 0.24
C TYR A 84 2.14 4.61 0.79
N ILE A 85 0.86 4.57 1.14
CA ILE A 85 0.11 5.69 1.72
C ILE A 85 -0.41 5.19 3.07
N VAL A 86 -0.08 5.89 4.15
CA VAL A 86 -0.46 5.51 5.51
C VAL A 86 -1.17 6.69 6.19
N PRO A 87 -2.51 6.73 6.12
CA PRO A 87 -3.32 7.81 6.68
C PRO A 87 -3.04 8.08 8.17
N SER A 88 -2.97 7.03 8.99
CA SER A 88 -2.74 7.09 10.44
C SER A 88 -1.42 7.77 10.82
N LYS A 89 -0.44 7.75 9.91
CA LYS A 89 0.87 8.38 10.07
C LYS A 89 1.03 9.67 9.26
N ASN A 90 -0.01 10.11 8.54
CA ASN A 90 0.05 11.22 7.56
C ASN A 90 1.28 11.10 6.64
N MET A 91 1.50 9.91 6.10
CA MET A 91 2.77 9.54 5.48
C MET A 91 2.59 8.95 4.09
N VAL A 92 3.51 9.31 3.18
CA VAL A 92 3.67 8.67 1.87
C VAL A 92 5.12 8.25 1.69
N ILE A 93 5.33 7.00 1.32
CA ILE A 93 6.65 6.45 0.98
C ILE A 93 6.63 6.03 -0.48
N VAL A 94 7.63 6.48 -1.23
CA VAL A 94 7.79 6.12 -2.64
C VAL A 94 9.08 5.39 -2.84
N ARG A 95 9.00 4.23 -3.51
CA ARG A 95 10.16 3.51 -4.01
C ARG A 95 10.22 3.66 -5.53
N SER A 96 11.25 4.35 -6.00
CA SER A 96 11.60 4.46 -7.40
C SER A 96 12.96 3.83 -7.65
N GLY A 97 13.00 2.70 -8.36
CA GLY A 97 14.24 2.00 -8.72
C GLY A 97 13.96 0.84 -9.68
N GLY A 98 14.99 0.06 -9.97
CA GLY A 98 14.85 -1.27 -10.57
C GLY A 98 14.28 -2.29 -9.57
N ALA A 99 14.21 -3.56 -9.93
CA ALA A 99 13.77 -4.61 -9.02
C ALA A 99 14.64 -4.66 -7.74
N ALA A 100 14.03 -4.91 -6.58
CA ALA A 100 14.77 -5.15 -5.33
C ALA A 100 15.37 -6.55 -5.26
N THR A 101 14.85 -7.46 -6.09
CA THR A 101 15.29 -8.85 -6.20
C THR A 101 15.72 -9.13 -7.64
N ASP A 102 16.12 -10.38 -7.91
CA ASP A 102 16.39 -10.90 -9.25
C ASP A 102 15.15 -10.99 -10.15
N LYS A 103 13.95 -10.74 -9.61
CA LYS A 103 12.67 -10.81 -10.31
C LYS A 103 11.98 -9.46 -10.32
N GLU A 104 11.31 -9.13 -11.42
CA GLU A 104 10.67 -7.83 -11.62
C GLU A 104 9.22 -7.78 -11.12
N PHE A 105 8.93 -8.49 -10.02
CA PHE A 105 7.59 -8.55 -9.45
C PHE A 105 7.20 -7.23 -8.78
N ALA A 106 5.88 -7.01 -8.69
CA ALA A 106 5.31 -5.86 -7.99
C ALA A 106 5.28 -6.05 -6.46
N TYR A 107 5.25 -7.30 -6.00
CA TYR A 107 5.25 -7.70 -4.60
C TYR A 107 6.46 -8.58 -4.32
N THR A 108 7.28 -8.18 -3.35
CA THR A 108 8.53 -8.86 -3.01
C THR A 108 8.78 -8.80 -1.50
N THR A 109 9.81 -9.50 -1.00
CA THR A 109 10.17 -9.46 0.42
C THR A 109 10.56 -8.06 0.89
N PHE A 110 10.97 -7.18 -0.04
CA PHE A 110 11.32 -5.78 0.25
C PHE A 110 10.21 -5.06 1.01
N ASP A 111 8.94 -5.33 0.68
CA ASP A 111 7.78 -4.72 1.34
C ASP A 111 7.87 -4.91 2.86
N ASN A 112 7.98 -6.15 3.30
CA ASN A 112 7.97 -6.49 4.72
C ASN A 112 9.29 -6.15 5.42
N GLU A 113 10.42 -6.25 4.72
CA GLU A 113 11.75 -5.91 5.24
C GLU A 113 11.93 -4.40 5.47
N LEU A 114 11.41 -3.56 4.56
CA LEU A 114 11.41 -2.12 4.72
C LEU A 114 10.61 -1.74 5.97
N TRP A 115 9.40 -2.26 6.10
CA TRP A 115 8.54 -1.94 7.23
C TRP A 115 9.10 -2.43 8.58
N ALA A 116 9.78 -3.57 8.62
CA ALA A 116 10.54 -3.98 9.81
C ALA A 116 11.56 -2.92 10.24
N LYS A 117 12.34 -2.37 9.28
CA LYS A 117 13.34 -1.33 9.56
C LYS A 117 12.69 0.00 9.97
N LEU A 118 11.56 0.35 9.36
CA LEU A 118 10.80 1.54 9.72
C LEU A 118 10.22 1.44 11.13
N ASN A 119 9.71 0.27 11.53
CA ASN A 119 9.20 0.06 12.90
C ASN A 119 10.30 0.25 13.94
N VAL A 120 11.53 -0.21 13.68
CA VAL A 120 12.68 0.08 14.54
C VAL A 120 12.96 1.59 14.57
N LEU A 121 12.97 2.25 13.42
CA LEU A 121 13.20 3.70 13.33
C LEU A 121 12.15 4.52 14.09
N PHE A 122 10.90 4.09 14.06
CA PHE A 122 9.78 4.73 14.76
C PHE A 122 9.68 4.35 16.25
N GLY A 123 10.51 3.41 16.73
CA GLY A 123 10.45 2.91 18.11
C GLY A 123 9.26 1.99 18.39
N GLU A 124 8.66 1.41 17.33
CA GLU A 124 7.51 0.51 17.37
C GLU A 124 7.93 -0.97 17.48
N MET A 125 9.24 -1.25 17.43
CA MET A 125 9.83 -2.57 17.62
C MET A 125 11.23 -2.44 18.23
N SER A 126 11.52 -3.24 19.27
CA SER A 126 12.85 -3.36 19.88
C SER A 126 13.49 -4.70 19.53
N TRP A 127 14.84 -4.72 19.46
CA TRP A 127 15.65 -5.92 19.21
C TRP A 127 15.53 -6.98 20.30
#